data_AF-A0A933Y4A5-F1
#
_entry.id   AF-A0A933Y4A5-F1
#
_cell.length_a   1.000
_cell.length_b   1.000
_cell.length_c   1.000
_cell.angle_alpha   90.00
_cell.angle_beta   90.00
_cell.angle_gamma   90.00
#
_symmetry.space_group_name_H-M   'P 1'
#
loop_
_entity.id
_entity.type
_entity.pdbx_description
1 polymer ?
#
loop_
_entity_poly.entity_id
_entity_poly.type
_entity_poly.pdbx_seq_one_letter_code
_entity_poly.pdbx_strand_id
1 'polypeptide(L)'
;MPPRRHDSPRDVADRRASKLRAIALTCFACTLVRLPCAAQATTREDVDPRGLQANGDAHGPAVSDDGRYFVFSSDASNLVAGDANGASDIFLRDRATGGTLRVSVATGGGEAHGASTLPSLSADGRIIGFSSAASDLVALDANGVPDAFVHDAASGVTTRISVAPNGADADARSTGVFVSASGRWVGFSSRASNLIAAGDSNGVDDAYLRDLVLGTTVRVSVASSGVEGDGASLHAGLSDDGRFAVFQSLATNLVPLDTNGVEDAFVRDLVLGTTARVSVGSSFVEADARSFRPRISGDGRWITFLSAATNLVPSDTNGVDDAFLHELATGALVRVSVGSNGEQANAASLRCAVSRDGRFVAFDGPASTLVQDDVDGASDVFVRDLATSTTSLASVGWGGDPSLASGENPEFSGDARFLAFQSAPGLDGVVLGDDNGFVDAFVVDRALAFAAPTRYCTAKANSLGCVPRIAHSGAPLLGGADEFFVTATGVLSNKSGLFFFGASSASLPFGGGTLCVQPPLVRTNVANSLGGVTLDCSGSYSFHFTQMYAVAHGVAAGTTLHGQFWSRDPGFSPPQNVGLTDALRFTFAP
;
A
#
# COMPACT_ATOMS: atom_id res chain seq x y z
N MET A 1 22.50 -30.38 81.36
CA MET A 1 21.26 -29.67 81.76
C MET A 1 20.98 -28.55 80.74
N PRO A 2 19.72 -28.11 80.55
CA PRO A 2 19.29 -27.06 79.59
C PRO A 2 19.72 -25.64 80.05
N PRO A 3 19.54 -24.52 79.30
CA PRO A 3 18.59 -24.20 78.18
C PRO A 3 19.27 -23.98 76.80
N ARG A 4 18.61 -23.95 75.61
CA ARG A 4 17.48 -23.14 75.06
C ARG A 4 17.81 -21.63 74.97
N ARG A 5 17.50 -20.86 73.93
CA ARG A 5 16.81 -21.01 72.61
C ARG A 5 17.46 -19.95 71.64
N HIS A 6 17.03 -19.56 70.44
CA HIS A 6 15.82 -19.68 69.59
C HIS A 6 16.21 -19.54 68.08
N ASP A 7 15.23 -19.61 67.17
CA ASP A 7 15.09 -18.99 65.82
C ASP A 7 16.34 -18.76 64.92
N SER A 8 16.60 -19.42 63.77
CA SER A 8 15.80 -20.09 62.70
C SER A 8 15.54 -19.22 61.43
N PRO A 9 15.33 -19.80 60.20
CA PRO A 9 16.44 -19.91 59.23
C PRO A 9 16.05 -19.68 57.73
N ARG A 10 16.92 -20.19 56.82
CA ARG A 10 16.74 -20.58 55.38
C ARG A 10 17.35 -19.64 54.32
N ASP A 11 18.00 -20.14 53.25
CA ASP A 11 18.60 -21.48 53.00
C ASP A 11 19.69 -21.46 51.89
N VAL A 12 20.48 -22.55 51.80
CA VAL A 12 21.69 -22.78 50.94
C VAL A 12 21.71 -24.28 50.54
N ALA A 13 22.22 -24.80 49.40
CA ALA A 13 23.19 -24.39 48.35
C ALA A 13 22.60 -24.67 46.92
N ASP A 14 23.12 -24.21 45.77
CA ASP A 14 24.48 -24.11 45.19
C ASP A 14 25.08 -25.43 44.62
N ARG A 15 25.71 -25.34 43.43
CA ARG A 15 26.52 -26.32 42.65
C ARG A 15 25.88 -27.60 42.07
N ARG A 16 26.14 -27.80 40.77
CA ARG A 16 27.13 -28.81 40.28
C ARG A 16 27.54 -28.58 38.82
N ALA A 17 28.74 -29.04 38.45
CA ALA A 17 29.28 -29.02 37.08
C ALA A 17 30.28 -30.17 36.85
N SER A 18 30.25 -30.79 35.68
CA SER A 18 31.26 -31.75 35.21
C SER A 18 31.16 -31.97 33.69
N LYS A 19 32.25 -32.43 33.05
CA LYS A 19 32.41 -32.56 31.58
C LYS A 19 32.26 -34.01 31.12
N LEU A 20 31.82 -34.22 29.87
CA LEU A 20 32.24 -35.35 29.03
C LEU A 20 32.03 -35.02 27.53
N ARG A 21 32.77 -35.70 26.64
CA ARG A 21 32.67 -35.58 25.16
C ARG A 21 32.18 -36.90 24.57
N ALA A 22 31.28 -36.82 23.60
CA ALA A 22 31.01 -37.87 22.61
C ALA A 22 30.56 -37.21 21.29
N ILE A 23 30.65 -37.93 20.17
CA ILE A 23 30.42 -37.39 18.82
C ILE A 23 29.07 -37.91 18.28
N ALA A 24 28.24 -37.01 17.73
CA ALA A 24 27.08 -37.36 16.91
C ALA A 24 26.86 -36.32 15.80
N LEU A 25 26.26 -36.80 14.71
CA LEU A 25 26.14 -36.21 13.38
C LEU A 25 25.57 -34.78 13.29
N THR A 26 25.94 -34.11 12.20
CA THR A 26 25.34 -32.88 11.67
C THR A 26 23.83 -32.96 11.48
N CYS A 27 23.13 -31.86 11.77
CA CYS A 27 21.93 -31.46 11.04
C CYS A 27 22.17 -30.05 10.48
N PHE A 28 22.14 -29.91 9.16
CA PHE A 28 22.31 -28.61 8.48
C PHE A 28 20.95 -27.92 8.45
N ALA A 29 20.76 -26.86 9.23
CA ALA A 29 19.59 -26.00 9.10
C ALA A 29 19.69 -25.27 7.74
N CYS A 30 18.81 -25.62 6.81
CA CYS A 30 18.81 -25.05 5.46
C CYS A 30 18.19 -23.65 5.50
N THR A 31 19.01 -22.61 5.54
CA THR A 31 18.56 -21.23 5.32
C THR A 31 18.17 -21.05 3.86
N LEU A 32 16.89 -21.29 3.57
CA LEU A 32 16.25 -20.93 2.31
C LEU A 32 16.23 -19.40 2.19
N VAL A 33 17.27 -18.85 1.57
CA VAL A 33 17.24 -17.47 1.07
C VAL A 33 16.18 -17.42 -0.03
N ARG A 34 15.01 -16.85 0.32
CA ARG A 34 13.92 -16.57 -0.62
C ARG A 34 14.43 -15.70 -1.77
N LEU A 35 13.79 -15.83 -2.93
CA LEU A 35 14.12 -15.01 -4.10
C LEU A 35 13.33 -13.70 -4.04
N PRO A 36 13.96 -12.55 -4.32
CA PRO A 36 13.26 -11.28 -4.41
C PRO A 36 12.21 -11.33 -5.53
N CYS A 37 10.95 -11.01 -5.20
CA CYS A 37 9.91 -10.76 -6.20
C CYS A 37 10.00 -9.30 -6.69
N ALA A 38 9.00 -8.84 -7.47
CA ALA A 38 9.02 -7.55 -8.17
C ALA A 38 9.48 -6.38 -7.27
N ALA A 39 10.57 -5.72 -7.68
CA ALA A 39 10.97 -4.45 -7.11
C ALA A 39 10.02 -3.37 -7.64
N GLN A 40 8.91 -3.17 -6.91
CA GLN A 40 8.00 -2.07 -7.17
C GLN A 40 8.70 -0.75 -6.82
N ALA A 41 8.35 0.33 -7.52
CA ALA A 41 8.83 1.67 -7.20
C ALA A 41 8.03 2.23 -6.01
N THR A 42 8.20 1.60 -4.85
CA THR A 42 7.66 2.03 -3.56
C THR A 42 8.52 3.18 -3.04
N THR A 43 7.92 4.33 -2.78
CA THR A 43 8.58 5.48 -2.13
C THR A 43 7.84 5.86 -0.86
N ARG A 44 8.58 6.15 0.20
CA ARG A 44 8.05 6.77 1.42
C ARG A 44 7.87 8.27 1.19
N GLU A 45 6.72 8.80 1.61
CA GLU A 45 6.30 10.17 1.30
C GLU A 45 6.13 11.07 2.54
N ASP A 46 5.93 10.47 3.72
CA ASP A 46 5.90 11.15 5.03
C ASP A 46 7.32 11.47 5.53
N VAL A 47 8.00 12.30 4.74
CA VAL A 47 9.34 12.80 5.04
C VAL A 47 9.37 14.32 4.97
N ASP A 48 10.32 14.93 5.67
CA ASP A 48 10.50 16.37 5.68
C ASP A 48 11.08 16.90 4.32
N PRO A 49 11.23 18.23 4.16
CA PRO A 49 11.83 18.82 2.95
C PRO A 49 13.32 18.51 2.70
N ARG A 50 13.96 17.71 3.55
CA ARG A 50 15.34 17.19 3.41
C ARG A 50 15.37 15.68 3.14
N GLY A 51 14.22 15.00 3.18
CA GLY A 51 14.11 13.54 3.09
C GLY A 51 14.36 12.80 4.41
N LEU A 52 14.26 13.48 5.56
CA LEU A 52 14.31 12.85 6.87
C LEU A 52 12.90 12.37 7.28
N GLN A 53 12.84 11.22 7.95
CA GLN A 53 11.62 10.51 8.30
C GLN A 53 10.79 11.19 9.39
N ALA A 54 9.48 10.90 9.39
CA ALA A 54 8.56 11.26 10.45
C ALA A 54 8.98 10.68 11.81
N ASN A 55 8.75 11.45 12.89
CA ASN A 55 8.94 11.04 14.29
C ASN A 55 7.63 10.75 15.05
N GLY A 56 6.61 10.34 14.32
CA GLY A 56 5.26 10.01 14.77
C GLY A 56 4.49 9.31 13.64
N ASP A 57 3.40 8.62 13.96
CA ASP A 57 2.63 7.85 12.99
C ASP A 57 2.04 8.72 11.85
N ALA A 58 1.93 8.16 10.65
CA ALA A 58 1.31 8.75 9.47
C ALA A 58 0.10 7.91 9.00
N HIS A 59 -1.02 8.56 8.71
CA HIS A 59 -2.31 7.90 8.53
C HIS A 59 -3.15 8.47 7.38
N GLY A 60 -3.93 7.60 6.74
CA GLY A 60 -4.90 7.94 5.70
C GLY A 60 -4.30 8.59 4.44
N PRO A 61 -3.33 7.94 3.75
CA PRO A 61 -2.64 8.55 2.63
C PRO A 61 -3.45 8.53 1.32
N ALA A 62 -3.41 9.62 0.57
CA ALA A 62 -4.04 9.75 -0.75
C ALA A 62 -3.14 10.47 -1.78
N VAL A 63 -3.32 10.20 -3.07
CA VAL A 63 -2.42 10.63 -4.16
C VAL A 63 -3.18 11.18 -5.38
N SER A 64 -2.64 12.21 -6.05
CA SER A 64 -3.24 12.85 -7.24
C SER A 64 -3.16 12.00 -8.52
N ASP A 65 -3.95 12.34 -9.55
CA ASP A 65 -4.00 11.60 -10.83
C ASP A 65 -2.65 11.62 -11.57
N ASP A 66 -1.87 12.69 -11.43
CA ASP A 66 -0.52 12.81 -11.98
C ASP A 66 0.58 12.22 -11.09
N GLY A 67 0.22 11.79 -9.87
CA GLY A 67 1.14 11.30 -8.85
C GLY A 67 2.09 12.37 -8.29
N ARG A 68 1.84 13.66 -8.53
CA ARG A 68 2.69 14.74 -8.01
C ARG A 68 2.39 15.08 -6.56
N TYR A 69 1.13 15.11 -6.18
CA TYR A 69 0.69 15.53 -4.85
C TYR A 69 0.24 14.33 -4.04
N PHE A 70 0.65 14.31 -2.78
CA PHE A 70 0.31 13.28 -1.81
C PHE A 70 -0.09 13.93 -0.50
N VAL A 71 -1.18 13.47 0.11
CA VAL A 71 -1.69 14.00 1.39
C VAL A 71 -1.81 12.89 2.42
N PHE A 72 -1.53 13.21 3.67
CA PHE A 72 -1.63 12.29 4.81
C PHE A 72 -1.87 13.09 6.10
N SER A 73 -2.43 12.45 7.13
CA SER A 73 -2.41 12.96 8.51
C SER A 73 -1.19 12.40 9.24
N SER A 74 -0.58 13.12 10.20
CA SER A 74 0.50 12.58 11.02
C SER A 74 0.66 13.30 12.37
N ASP A 75 1.13 12.57 13.37
CA ASP A 75 1.50 13.08 14.71
C ASP A 75 2.96 13.61 14.76
N ALA A 76 3.66 13.66 13.62
CA ALA A 76 5.10 13.88 13.53
C ALA A 76 5.55 15.35 13.47
N SER A 77 5.80 15.90 14.65
CA SER A 77 6.42 17.22 14.95
C SER A 77 7.68 17.64 14.17
N ASN A 78 8.26 16.78 13.32
CA ASN A 78 9.48 17.06 12.56
C ASN A 78 9.28 17.19 11.03
N LEU A 79 8.06 16.96 10.51
CA LEU A 79 7.77 17.05 9.08
C LEU A 79 7.86 18.48 8.52
N VAL A 80 7.53 19.48 9.33
CA VAL A 80 7.69 20.91 8.99
C VAL A 80 8.29 21.69 10.15
N ALA A 81 8.93 22.83 9.85
CA ALA A 81 9.47 23.70 10.88
C ALA A 81 8.36 24.56 11.52
N GLY A 82 8.29 24.56 12.85
CA GLY A 82 7.24 25.28 13.59
C GLY A 82 5.97 24.46 13.81
N ASP A 83 6.07 23.13 13.75
CA ASP A 83 5.11 22.21 14.34
C ASP A 83 5.42 22.01 15.83
N ALA A 84 4.48 22.37 16.70
CA ALA A 84 4.64 22.39 18.15
C ALA A 84 3.33 22.18 18.94
N ASN A 85 2.18 21.98 18.28
CA ASN A 85 0.89 21.78 18.96
C ASN A 85 0.79 20.43 19.70
N GLY A 86 1.53 19.40 19.26
CA GLY A 86 1.45 18.04 19.80
C GLY A 86 0.15 17.32 19.45
N ALA A 87 -0.42 17.62 18.28
CA ALA A 87 -1.66 17.03 17.76
C ALA A 87 -1.46 16.51 16.33
N SER A 88 -2.30 15.58 15.89
CA SER A 88 -2.29 15.10 14.51
C SER A 88 -2.60 16.23 13.54
N ASP A 89 -1.81 16.37 12.47
CA ASP A 89 -1.96 17.42 11.46
C ASP A 89 -1.98 16.86 10.04
N ILE A 90 -2.57 17.61 9.10
CA ILE A 90 -2.63 17.23 7.69
C ILE A 90 -1.46 17.83 6.93
N PHE A 91 -0.73 17.00 6.21
CA PHE A 91 0.44 17.37 5.43
C PHE A 91 0.22 17.08 3.93
N LEU A 92 0.66 18.02 3.09
CA LEU A 92 0.70 17.91 1.63
C LEU A 92 2.17 17.85 1.17
N ARG A 93 2.51 16.80 0.43
CA ARG A 93 3.83 16.53 -0.16
C ARG A 93 3.76 16.78 -1.67
N ASP A 94 4.62 17.67 -2.18
CA ASP A 94 4.87 17.83 -3.62
C ASP A 94 6.08 16.97 -4.02
N ARG A 95 5.78 15.81 -4.61
CA ARG A 95 6.75 14.80 -5.02
C ARG A 95 7.66 15.26 -6.17
N ALA A 96 7.27 16.30 -6.91
CA ALA A 96 8.11 16.88 -7.97
C ALA A 96 9.16 17.88 -7.43
N THR A 97 8.96 18.43 -6.23
CA THR A 97 9.91 19.37 -5.59
C THR A 97 10.54 18.84 -4.30
N GLY A 98 10.01 17.76 -3.73
CA GLY A 98 10.43 17.24 -2.42
C GLY A 98 9.99 18.12 -1.25
N GLY A 99 8.98 18.98 -1.43
CA GLY A 99 8.48 19.88 -0.40
C GLY A 99 7.31 19.30 0.38
N THR A 100 7.33 19.42 1.71
CA THR A 100 6.22 19.08 2.62
C THR A 100 5.68 20.36 3.26
N LEU A 101 4.35 20.50 3.29
CA LEU A 101 3.63 21.64 3.87
C LEU A 101 2.50 21.14 4.77
N ARG A 102 2.29 21.77 5.94
CA ARG A 102 1.09 21.55 6.76
C ARG A 102 -0.09 22.34 6.14
N VAL A 103 -1.21 21.68 5.89
CA VAL A 103 -2.44 22.28 5.30
C VAL A 103 -3.60 22.41 6.29
N SER A 104 -3.53 21.75 7.45
CA SER A 104 -4.34 22.03 8.65
C SER A 104 -3.91 23.32 9.35
N VAL A 105 -3.76 24.40 8.58
CA VAL A 105 -3.40 25.73 9.07
C VAL A 105 -4.60 26.67 9.06
N ALA A 106 -4.62 27.58 10.03
CA ALA A 106 -5.58 28.66 10.08
C ALA A 106 -5.44 29.58 8.85
N THR A 107 -6.51 30.26 8.45
CA THR A 107 -6.47 31.22 7.33
C THR A 107 -5.45 32.34 7.61
N GLY A 108 -4.28 32.27 6.94
CA GLY A 108 -3.11 33.10 7.22
C GLY A 108 -1.83 32.30 7.57
N GLY A 109 -1.89 30.97 7.65
CA GLY A 109 -0.73 30.08 7.87
C GLY A 109 -0.38 29.83 9.34
N GLY A 110 -1.31 30.09 10.27
CA GLY A 110 -1.12 29.80 11.70
C GLY A 110 -1.26 28.31 12.02
N GLU A 111 -0.49 27.83 13.01
CA GLU A 111 -0.68 26.51 13.61
C GLU A 111 -2.03 26.42 14.34
N ALA A 112 -2.78 25.36 14.05
CA ALA A 112 -4.05 25.07 14.70
C ALA A 112 -3.85 24.31 16.02
N HIS A 113 -4.75 24.49 16.99
CA HIS A 113 -4.58 23.98 18.36
C HIS A 113 -5.21 22.59 18.62
N GLY A 114 -5.76 21.93 17.60
CA GLY A 114 -6.48 20.66 17.74
C GLY A 114 -6.22 19.68 16.60
N ALA A 115 -6.42 18.39 16.87
CA ALA A 115 -6.10 17.33 15.92
C ALA A 115 -6.98 17.38 14.65
N SER A 116 -6.33 17.23 13.51
CA SER A 116 -6.89 17.18 12.16
C SER A 116 -6.59 15.81 11.55
N THR A 117 -7.62 15.10 11.06
CA THR A 117 -7.53 13.70 10.63
C THR A 117 -8.42 13.40 9.42
N LEU A 118 -8.21 12.21 8.82
CA LEU A 118 -8.98 11.71 7.67
C LEU A 118 -8.94 12.67 6.47
N PRO A 119 -7.77 12.89 5.84
CA PRO A 119 -7.67 13.71 4.66
C PRO A 119 -8.22 13.02 3.40
N SER A 120 -8.54 13.81 2.38
CA SER A 120 -8.97 13.36 1.05
C SER A 120 -8.58 14.40 0.00
N LEU A 121 -8.23 13.98 -1.22
CA LEU A 121 -7.52 14.78 -2.23
C LEU A 121 -8.25 14.78 -3.59
N SER A 122 -8.33 15.94 -4.26
CA SER A 122 -8.76 16.02 -5.67
C SER A 122 -7.68 15.51 -6.63
N ALA A 123 -8.07 15.09 -7.85
CA ALA A 123 -7.14 14.54 -8.85
C ALA A 123 -6.04 15.52 -9.31
N ASP A 124 -6.28 16.83 -9.22
CA ASP A 124 -5.29 17.88 -9.50
C ASP A 124 -4.40 18.23 -8.29
N GLY A 125 -4.62 17.57 -7.15
CA GLY A 125 -3.91 17.81 -5.88
C GLY A 125 -4.23 19.15 -5.20
N ARG A 126 -5.24 19.89 -5.69
CA ARG A 126 -5.52 21.26 -5.26
C ARG A 126 -6.41 21.34 -4.02
N ILE A 127 -7.42 20.48 -3.93
CA ILE A 127 -8.49 20.56 -2.93
C ILE A 127 -8.27 19.42 -1.92
N ILE A 128 -7.99 19.78 -0.67
CA ILE A 128 -7.77 18.85 0.44
C ILE A 128 -8.93 18.96 1.41
N GLY A 129 -9.76 17.92 1.51
CA GLY A 129 -10.79 17.81 2.54
C GLY A 129 -10.24 17.10 3.79
N PHE A 130 -10.67 17.49 4.99
CA PHE A 130 -10.27 16.84 6.24
C PHE A 130 -11.26 17.12 7.38
N SER A 131 -11.22 16.31 8.44
CA SER A 131 -11.97 16.55 9.68
C SER A 131 -11.04 17.18 10.73
N SER A 132 -11.48 18.14 11.53
CA SER A 132 -10.63 18.71 12.60
C SER A 132 -11.40 19.14 13.84
N ALA A 133 -10.78 18.98 15.01
CA ALA A 133 -11.28 19.45 16.31
C ALA A 133 -10.67 20.80 16.75
N ALA A 134 -10.05 21.54 15.83
CA ALA A 134 -9.33 22.78 16.12
C ALA A 134 -10.19 24.05 15.95
N SER A 135 -10.58 24.65 17.08
CA SER A 135 -11.42 25.85 17.19
C SER A 135 -10.83 27.15 16.58
N ASP A 136 -9.66 27.08 15.94
CA ASP A 136 -8.87 28.21 15.45
C ASP A 136 -8.47 28.12 13.96
N LEU A 137 -8.80 27.04 13.25
CA LEU A 137 -8.62 26.92 11.79
C LEU A 137 -9.39 28.02 11.01
N VAL A 138 -10.56 28.36 11.52
CA VAL A 138 -11.39 29.47 11.04
C VAL A 138 -11.83 30.32 12.23
N ALA A 139 -12.07 31.61 12.00
CA ALA A 139 -12.56 32.47 13.06
C ALA A 139 -13.96 32.04 13.53
N LEU A 140 -14.14 31.98 14.86
CA LEU A 140 -15.39 31.70 15.56
C LEU A 140 -15.89 30.24 15.51
N ASP A 141 -15.04 29.24 15.24
CA ASP A 141 -15.42 27.86 15.55
C ASP A 141 -15.55 27.68 17.08
N ALA A 142 -16.79 27.52 17.52
CA ALA A 142 -17.17 27.59 18.94
C ALA A 142 -18.06 26.43 19.40
N ASN A 143 -18.31 25.42 18.56
CA ASN A 143 -19.15 24.27 18.91
C ASN A 143 -18.42 23.23 19.79
N GLY A 144 -17.08 23.21 19.76
CA GLY A 144 -16.25 22.31 20.57
C GLY A 144 -16.31 20.84 20.14
N VAL A 145 -16.67 20.58 18.89
CA VAL A 145 -16.76 19.24 18.29
C VAL A 145 -16.00 19.19 16.96
N PRO A 146 -15.60 18.01 16.45
CA PRO A 146 -14.95 17.93 15.15
C PRO A 146 -15.84 18.45 14.03
N ASP A 147 -15.29 19.31 13.18
CA ASP A 147 -15.94 19.91 12.02
C ASP A 147 -15.27 19.47 10.70
N ALA A 148 -15.97 19.66 9.58
CA ALA A 148 -15.51 19.30 8.24
C ALA A 148 -14.93 20.52 7.52
N PHE A 149 -13.69 20.40 7.03
CA PHE A 149 -12.93 21.47 6.41
C PHE A 149 -12.43 21.10 5.01
N VAL A 150 -12.13 22.14 4.22
CA VAL A 150 -11.46 22.05 2.92
C VAL A 150 -10.37 23.13 2.85
N HIS A 151 -9.16 22.75 2.42
CA HIS A 151 -8.07 23.65 2.06
C HIS A 151 -7.90 23.70 0.53
N ASP A 152 -7.83 24.90 -0.05
CA ASP A 152 -7.46 25.11 -1.45
C ASP A 152 -5.97 25.49 -1.55
N ALA A 153 -5.13 24.52 -1.90
CA ALA A 153 -3.68 24.69 -1.99
C ALA A 153 -3.22 25.72 -3.04
N ALA A 154 -4.08 26.10 -4.00
CA ALA A 154 -3.76 27.17 -4.95
C ALA A 154 -3.96 28.59 -4.38
N SER A 155 -4.68 28.72 -3.26
CA SER A 155 -4.94 30.00 -2.59
C SER A 155 -4.44 30.06 -1.14
N GLY A 156 -4.16 28.92 -0.51
CA GLY A 156 -3.77 28.81 0.90
C GLY A 156 -4.92 29.04 1.88
N VAL A 157 -6.17 28.93 1.42
CA VAL A 157 -7.37 29.24 2.20
C VAL A 157 -8.02 27.96 2.74
N THR A 158 -8.17 27.90 4.07
CA THR A 158 -8.92 26.86 4.78
C THR A 158 -10.36 27.32 5.03
N THR A 159 -11.35 26.52 4.63
CA THR A 159 -12.78 26.83 4.69
C THR A 159 -13.53 25.69 5.40
N ARG A 160 -14.33 26.01 6.43
CA ARG A 160 -15.28 25.04 7.02
C ARG A 160 -16.46 24.82 6.07
N ILE A 161 -16.78 23.57 5.78
CA ILE A 161 -17.87 23.17 4.87
C ILE A 161 -19.12 22.66 5.60
N SER A 162 -18.97 22.23 6.85
CA SER A 162 -20.05 21.94 7.80
C SER A 162 -20.65 23.25 8.34
N VAL A 163 -21.33 23.97 7.45
CA VAL A 163 -22.04 25.22 7.77
C VAL A 163 -23.48 25.18 7.28
N ALA A 164 -24.36 25.66 8.14
CA ALA A 164 -25.79 25.83 7.87
C ALA A 164 -26.04 26.80 6.69
N PRO A 165 -27.23 26.78 6.05
CA PRO A 165 -27.53 27.62 4.89
C PRO A 165 -27.50 29.15 5.14
N ASN A 166 -27.44 29.57 6.42
CA ASN A 166 -27.29 30.97 6.84
C ASN A 166 -25.83 31.35 7.18
N GLY A 167 -24.87 30.42 7.04
CA GLY A 167 -23.46 30.60 7.36
C GLY A 167 -23.08 30.33 8.82
N ALA A 168 -24.00 29.85 9.66
CA ALA A 168 -23.69 29.43 11.03
C ALA A 168 -23.00 28.07 11.09
N ASP A 169 -22.25 27.84 12.16
CA ASP A 169 -21.64 26.58 12.58
C ASP A 169 -22.61 25.40 12.54
N ALA A 170 -22.11 24.20 12.25
CA ALA A 170 -22.80 22.97 12.60
C ALA A 170 -23.01 22.90 14.12
N ASP A 171 -24.22 22.54 14.56
CA ASP A 171 -24.58 22.42 15.99
C ASP A 171 -24.20 21.06 16.61
N ALA A 172 -23.65 20.15 15.82
CA ALA A 172 -23.02 18.91 16.24
C ALA A 172 -21.93 18.47 15.24
N ARG A 173 -21.17 17.42 15.59
CA ARG A 173 -19.98 16.98 14.84
C ARG A 173 -20.23 16.74 13.34
N SER A 174 -19.20 17.00 12.54
CA SER A 174 -19.11 16.62 11.12
C SER A 174 -17.74 15.98 10.83
N THR A 175 -17.72 14.79 10.24
CA THR A 175 -16.49 13.99 10.03
C THR A 175 -16.54 13.15 8.75
N GLY A 176 -15.42 12.53 8.38
CA GLY A 176 -15.34 11.57 7.28
C GLY A 176 -15.50 12.26 5.92
N VAL A 177 -14.66 13.26 5.68
CA VAL A 177 -14.69 14.12 4.50
C VAL A 177 -14.12 13.38 3.28
N PHE A 178 -14.82 13.42 2.16
CA PHE A 178 -14.40 12.83 0.89
C PHE A 178 -14.49 13.86 -0.25
N VAL A 179 -13.39 14.11 -0.94
CA VAL A 179 -13.30 15.05 -2.07
C VAL A 179 -13.45 14.28 -3.39
N SER A 180 -14.42 14.66 -4.22
CA SER A 180 -14.52 14.17 -5.61
C SER A 180 -13.28 14.57 -6.43
N ALA A 181 -12.90 13.78 -7.43
CA ALA A 181 -11.65 14.04 -8.15
C ALA A 181 -11.65 15.40 -8.89
N SER A 182 -12.83 15.94 -9.23
CA SER A 182 -13.00 17.27 -9.82
C SER A 182 -12.81 18.44 -8.84
N GLY A 183 -12.65 18.16 -7.53
CA GLY A 183 -12.47 19.17 -6.48
C GLY A 183 -13.69 20.04 -6.19
N ARG A 184 -14.84 19.83 -6.86
CA ARG A 184 -16.06 20.63 -6.65
C ARG A 184 -16.97 20.08 -5.55
N TRP A 185 -17.12 18.77 -5.52
CA TRP A 185 -18.10 18.09 -4.67
C TRP A 185 -17.39 17.45 -3.48
N VAL A 186 -17.92 17.67 -2.27
CA VAL A 186 -17.33 17.13 -1.04
C VAL A 186 -18.40 16.47 -0.18
N GLY A 187 -18.24 15.18 0.07
CA GLY A 187 -19.10 14.38 0.92
C GLY A 187 -18.61 14.41 2.36
N PHE A 188 -19.52 14.33 3.33
CA PHE A 188 -19.19 14.19 4.75
C PHE A 188 -20.35 13.57 5.53
N SER A 189 -20.08 13.09 6.74
CA SER A 189 -21.10 12.57 7.68
C SER A 189 -21.29 13.58 8.81
N SER A 190 -22.51 13.77 9.34
CA SER A 190 -22.73 14.71 10.45
C SER A 190 -23.98 14.43 11.26
N ARG A 191 -23.97 14.83 12.55
CA ARG A 191 -25.16 14.81 13.44
C ARG A 191 -25.88 16.16 13.56
N ALA A 192 -25.49 17.14 12.75
CA ALA A 192 -25.91 18.53 12.95
C ALA A 192 -27.31 18.79 12.38
N SER A 193 -28.18 19.35 13.22
CA SER A 193 -29.60 19.56 12.92
C SER A 193 -29.89 20.73 11.98
N ASN A 194 -28.87 21.51 11.64
CA ASN A 194 -29.00 22.80 10.97
C ASN A 194 -28.35 22.88 9.57
N LEU A 195 -27.71 21.81 9.09
CA LEU A 195 -26.94 21.81 7.82
C LEU A 195 -27.79 22.03 6.55
N ILE A 196 -29.08 21.76 6.62
CA ILE A 196 -30.03 21.93 5.51
C ILE A 196 -31.29 22.69 5.99
N ALA A 197 -31.95 23.41 5.08
CA ALA A 197 -33.09 24.27 5.43
C ALA A 197 -34.36 23.51 5.89
N ALA A 198 -34.39 22.19 5.70
CA ALA A 198 -35.44 21.32 6.25
C ALA A 198 -35.17 20.89 7.71
N GLY A 199 -33.93 21.05 8.19
CA GLY A 199 -33.44 20.50 9.45
C GLY A 199 -33.11 19.00 9.38
N ASP A 200 -32.62 18.47 10.50
CA ASP A 200 -32.55 17.05 10.82
C ASP A 200 -33.63 16.72 11.87
N SER A 201 -34.28 15.56 11.78
CA SER A 201 -35.22 15.08 12.80
C SER A 201 -34.96 13.67 13.33
N ASN A 202 -33.92 12.97 12.86
CA ASN A 202 -33.57 11.63 13.32
C ASN A 202 -32.55 11.65 14.48
N GLY A 203 -31.69 12.67 14.55
CA GLY A 203 -30.71 12.85 15.62
C GLY A 203 -29.56 11.82 15.62
N VAL A 204 -29.30 11.17 14.49
CA VAL A 204 -28.16 10.25 14.28
C VAL A 204 -27.11 10.89 13.37
N ASP A 205 -26.06 10.16 12.97
CA ASP A 205 -25.17 10.63 11.90
C ASP A 205 -25.89 10.46 10.56
N ASP A 206 -25.85 11.47 9.70
CA ASP A 206 -26.42 11.44 8.35
C ASP A 206 -25.37 11.81 7.29
N ALA A 207 -25.58 11.36 6.04
CA ALA A 207 -24.66 11.58 4.93
C ALA A 207 -25.04 12.83 4.12
N TYR A 208 -24.10 13.74 3.96
CA TYR A 208 -24.28 15.04 3.30
C TYR A 208 -23.31 15.24 2.13
N LEU A 209 -23.71 16.05 1.16
CA LEU A 209 -22.91 16.54 0.04
C LEU A 209 -22.90 18.06 0.03
N ARG A 210 -21.72 18.65 -0.13
CA ARG A 210 -21.48 20.08 -0.37
C ARG A 210 -21.07 20.33 -1.83
N ASP A 211 -21.67 21.34 -2.46
CA ASP A 211 -21.14 21.98 -3.67
C ASP A 211 -20.24 23.16 -3.26
N LEU A 212 -18.94 23.11 -3.56
CA LEU A 212 -18.01 24.20 -3.26
C LEU A 212 -18.18 25.41 -4.19
N VAL A 213 -18.79 25.25 -5.36
CA VAL A 213 -19.04 26.36 -6.32
C VAL A 213 -20.32 27.11 -5.96
N LEU A 214 -21.36 26.41 -5.51
CA LEU A 214 -22.64 27.04 -5.14
C LEU A 214 -22.78 27.34 -3.63
N GLY A 215 -21.93 26.75 -2.79
CA GLY A 215 -22.02 26.92 -1.33
C GLY A 215 -23.24 26.24 -0.70
N THR A 216 -23.80 25.22 -1.36
CA THR A 216 -25.03 24.53 -0.95
C THR A 216 -24.75 23.13 -0.39
N THR A 217 -25.37 22.80 0.74
CA THR A 217 -25.40 21.43 1.30
C THR A 217 -26.72 20.73 0.96
N VAL A 218 -26.68 19.44 0.66
CA VAL A 218 -27.85 18.54 0.57
C VAL A 218 -27.59 17.24 1.34
N ARG A 219 -28.63 16.60 1.89
CA ARG A 219 -28.53 15.24 2.44
C ARG A 219 -28.65 14.22 1.31
N VAL A 220 -27.79 13.20 1.30
CA VAL A 220 -27.81 12.11 0.32
C VAL A 220 -28.45 10.83 0.87
N SER A 221 -28.41 10.63 2.19
CA SER A 221 -29.13 9.59 2.94
C SER A 221 -30.63 9.90 3.07
N VAL A 222 -31.32 9.89 1.92
CA VAL A 222 -32.77 10.03 1.82
C VAL A 222 -33.33 8.94 0.90
N ALA A 223 -34.57 8.54 1.14
CA ALA A 223 -35.31 7.67 0.25
C ALA A 223 -35.58 8.35 -1.11
N SER A 224 -35.98 7.58 -2.13
CA SER A 224 -36.38 8.11 -3.45
C SER A 224 -37.58 9.09 -3.40
N SER A 225 -38.27 9.17 -2.27
CA SER A 225 -39.35 10.12 -1.97
C SER A 225 -38.86 11.45 -1.35
N GLY A 226 -37.57 11.57 -1.04
CA GLY A 226 -36.98 12.68 -0.27
C GLY A 226 -37.16 12.57 1.24
N VAL A 227 -37.67 11.44 1.76
CA VAL A 227 -37.82 11.18 3.20
C VAL A 227 -36.46 10.86 3.84
N GLU A 228 -36.22 11.43 5.01
CA GLU A 228 -35.04 11.24 5.88
C GLU A 228 -34.87 9.78 6.33
N GLY A 229 -33.62 9.30 6.41
CA GLY A 229 -33.30 7.98 6.96
C GLY A 229 -33.70 7.86 8.43
N ASP A 230 -34.27 6.72 8.83
CA ASP A 230 -34.62 6.43 10.24
C ASP A 230 -33.47 5.77 11.04
N GLY A 231 -32.28 5.65 10.43
CA GLY A 231 -31.07 5.07 11.01
C GLY A 231 -29.80 5.76 10.50
N ALA A 232 -28.70 5.58 11.23
CA ALA A 232 -27.45 6.31 10.99
C ALA A 232 -26.84 5.98 9.62
N SER A 233 -26.26 6.99 8.96
CA SER A 233 -25.67 6.92 7.62
C SER A 233 -24.26 7.54 7.59
N LEU A 234 -23.31 6.86 6.93
CA LEU A 234 -21.87 7.21 6.95
C LEU A 234 -21.18 7.00 5.59
N HIS A 235 -19.95 7.51 5.46
CA HIS A 235 -19.03 7.31 4.32
C HIS A 235 -19.59 7.78 2.97
N ALA A 236 -19.80 9.09 2.82
CA ALA A 236 -20.34 9.72 1.60
C ALA A 236 -19.31 9.80 0.45
N GLY A 237 -19.11 8.70 -0.28
CA GLY A 237 -18.29 8.65 -1.51
C GLY A 237 -18.99 9.30 -2.71
N LEU A 238 -18.23 9.87 -3.65
CA LEU A 238 -18.77 10.67 -4.77
C LEU A 238 -18.10 10.39 -6.12
N SER A 239 -18.89 10.47 -7.18
CA SER A 239 -18.44 10.52 -8.58
C SER A 239 -17.96 11.93 -8.98
N ASP A 240 -17.14 12.03 -10.04
CA ASP A 240 -16.44 13.27 -10.41
C ASP A 240 -17.39 14.39 -10.88
N ASP A 241 -18.52 14.03 -11.48
CA ASP A 241 -19.57 14.98 -11.90
C ASP A 241 -20.54 15.35 -10.75
N GLY A 242 -20.48 14.65 -9.62
CA GLY A 242 -21.35 14.82 -8.46
C GLY A 242 -22.75 14.25 -8.62
N ARG A 243 -23.03 13.45 -9.67
CA ARG A 243 -24.36 12.86 -9.89
C ARG A 243 -24.64 11.70 -8.95
N PHE A 244 -23.67 10.81 -8.76
CA PHE A 244 -23.81 9.63 -7.91
C PHE A 244 -23.04 9.83 -6.60
N ALA A 245 -23.75 9.69 -5.49
CA ALA A 245 -23.19 9.56 -4.15
C ALA A 245 -23.44 8.14 -3.62
N VAL A 246 -22.46 7.56 -2.92
CA VAL A 246 -22.60 6.28 -2.21
C VAL A 246 -22.42 6.47 -0.72
N PHE A 247 -23.11 5.67 0.08
CA PHE A 247 -23.07 5.74 1.55
C PHE A 247 -23.52 4.42 2.16
N GLN A 248 -23.09 4.12 3.38
CA GLN A 248 -23.67 3.02 4.18
C GLN A 248 -24.78 3.57 5.08
N SER A 249 -25.79 2.76 5.41
CA SER A 249 -26.84 3.15 6.36
C SER A 249 -27.45 2.00 7.14
N LEU A 250 -27.94 2.30 8.35
CA LEU A 250 -28.81 1.47 9.18
C LEU A 250 -30.32 1.73 8.95
N ALA A 251 -30.68 2.64 8.04
CA ALA A 251 -32.05 3.12 7.87
C ALA A 251 -32.94 2.14 7.08
N THR A 252 -34.01 1.68 7.72
CA THR A 252 -34.98 0.69 7.19
C THR A 252 -35.96 1.27 6.16
N ASN A 253 -35.90 2.58 5.92
CA ASN A 253 -36.88 3.32 5.13
C ASN A 253 -36.34 3.91 3.80
N LEU A 254 -35.05 3.77 3.51
CA LEU A 254 -34.41 4.33 2.30
C LEU A 254 -34.87 3.65 1.01
N VAL A 255 -35.13 2.35 1.08
CA VAL A 255 -35.66 1.51 0.00
C VAL A 255 -36.80 0.64 0.54
N PRO A 256 -37.75 0.19 -0.30
CA PRO A 256 -38.78 -0.75 0.13
C PRO A 256 -38.18 -2.12 0.51
N LEU A 257 -38.74 -2.75 1.54
CA LEU A 257 -38.38 -4.09 2.02
C LEU A 257 -36.94 -4.21 2.55
N ASP A 258 -36.46 -3.16 3.21
CA ASP A 258 -35.30 -3.22 4.10
C ASP A 258 -35.69 -3.97 5.40
N THR A 259 -35.23 -5.21 5.57
CA THR A 259 -35.68 -6.05 6.70
C THR A 259 -34.60 -6.85 7.41
N ASN A 260 -33.33 -6.80 6.97
CA ASN A 260 -32.23 -7.51 7.60
C ASN A 260 -31.77 -6.89 8.94
N GLY A 261 -31.99 -5.59 9.16
CA GLY A 261 -31.66 -4.87 10.40
C GLY A 261 -30.16 -4.67 10.64
N VAL A 262 -29.36 -4.60 9.58
CA VAL A 262 -27.91 -4.38 9.61
C VAL A 262 -27.51 -3.17 8.76
N GLU A 263 -26.23 -2.80 8.73
CA GLU A 263 -25.75 -1.78 7.81
C GLU A 263 -25.83 -2.28 6.37
N ASP A 264 -26.31 -1.46 5.45
CA ASP A 264 -26.32 -1.76 4.01
C ASP A 264 -25.70 -0.65 3.16
N ALA A 265 -25.26 -0.99 1.95
CA ALA A 265 -24.59 -0.07 1.03
C ALA A 265 -25.57 0.47 -0.02
N PHE A 266 -25.62 1.80 -0.15
CA PHE A 266 -26.58 2.51 -1.00
C PHE A 266 -25.90 3.43 -2.02
N VAL A 267 -26.63 3.72 -3.10
CA VAL A 267 -26.29 4.73 -4.12
C VAL A 267 -27.46 5.68 -4.35
N ARG A 268 -27.15 6.96 -4.51
CA ARG A 268 -28.09 8.08 -4.68
C ARG A 268 -27.78 8.78 -6.01
N ASP A 269 -28.72 8.75 -6.95
CA ASP A 269 -28.65 9.54 -8.20
C ASP A 269 -29.30 10.90 -7.98
N LEU A 270 -28.46 11.91 -7.78
CA LEU A 270 -28.85 13.28 -7.45
C LEU A 270 -29.51 14.03 -8.62
N VAL A 271 -29.37 13.51 -9.85
CA VAL A 271 -30.06 14.04 -11.04
C VAL A 271 -31.45 13.41 -11.20
N LEU A 272 -31.60 12.10 -10.96
CA LEU A 272 -32.88 11.39 -11.11
C LEU A 272 -33.76 11.40 -9.86
N GLY A 273 -33.23 11.75 -8.69
CA GLY A 273 -33.97 11.74 -7.43
C GLY A 273 -34.09 10.36 -6.77
N THR A 274 -33.48 9.32 -7.33
CA THR A 274 -33.59 7.93 -6.87
C THR A 274 -32.49 7.51 -5.89
N THR A 275 -32.83 6.56 -5.03
CA THR A 275 -31.96 5.86 -4.07
C THR A 275 -32.13 4.35 -4.28
N ALA A 276 -31.05 3.60 -4.33
CA ALA A 276 -31.03 2.15 -4.49
C ALA A 276 -29.97 1.50 -3.59
N ARG A 277 -30.19 0.24 -3.19
CA ARG A 277 -29.19 -0.57 -2.48
C ARG A 277 -28.29 -1.28 -3.51
N VAL A 278 -26.98 -1.31 -3.28
CA VAL A 278 -25.99 -1.97 -4.15
C VAL A 278 -25.54 -3.33 -3.59
N SER A 279 -25.67 -3.53 -2.28
CA SER A 279 -25.54 -4.80 -1.57
C SER A 279 -26.77 -5.70 -1.75
N VAL A 280 -27.02 -6.08 -3.01
CA VAL A 280 -28.09 -7.00 -3.40
C VAL A 280 -27.53 -8.14 -4.24
N GLY A 281 -27.92 -9.37 -3.94
CA GLY A 281 -27.50 -10.54 -4.70
C GLY A 281 -28.12 -10.58 -6.10
N SER A 282 -27.67 -11.50 -6.95
CA SER A 282 -28.11 -11.62 -8.36
C SER A 282 -29.61 -11.92 -8.57
N SER A 283 -30.37 -12.13 -7.50
CA SER A 283 -31.83 -12.31 -7.46
C SER A 283 -32.58 -11.07 -6.94
N PHE A 284 -31.89 -9.94 -6.71
CA PHE A 284 -32.38 -8.74 -6.01
C PHE A 284 -32.84 -9.01 -4.57
N VAL A 285 -32.27 -10.04 -3.92
CA VAL A 285 -32.43 -10.31 -2.49
C VAL A 285 -31.42 -9.48 -1.70
N GLU A 286 -31.84 -8.94 -0.56
CA GLU A 286 -30.97 -8.18 0.34
C GLU A 286 -29.86 -9.02 0.96
N ALA A 287 -28.73 -8.38 1.28
CA ALA A 287 -27.63 -8.99 2.01
C ALA A 287 -28.11 -9.63 3.34
N ASP A 288 -27.70 -10.87 3.62
CA ASP A 288 -28.03 -11.58 4.86
C ASP A 288 -27.13 -11.21 6.06
N ALA A 289 -26.12 -10.37 5.82
CA ALA A 289 -25.29 -9.71 6.82
C ALA A 289 -24.85 -8.32 6.34
N ARG A 290 -24.17 -7.56 7.20
CA ARG A 290 -23.78 -6.16 6.95
C ARG A 290 -23.04 -5.95 5.63
N SER A 291 -23.25 -4.78 5.00
CA SER A 291 -22.49 -4.25 3.88
C SER A 291 -22.09 -2.79 4.15
N PHE A 292 -20.81 -2.46 4.08
CA PHE A 292 -20.25 -1.22 4.64
C PHE A 292 -19.04 -0.68 3.85
N ARG A 293 -18.58 0.54 4.18
CA ARG A 293 -17.48 1.28 3.52
C ARG A 293 -17.58 1.33 1.98
N PRO A 294 -18.72 1.75 1.38
CA PRO A 294 -18.79 1.89 -0.06
C PRO A 294 -17.89 3.02 -0.59
N ARG A 295 -17.24 2.76 -1.73
CA ARG A 295 -16.49 3.73 -2.56
C ARG A 295 -17.03 3.66 -3.98
N ILE A 296 -16.90 4.74 -4.76
CA ILE A 296 -17.35 4.81 -6.15
C ILE A 296 -16.22 5.33 -7.05
N SER A 297 -16.14 4.83 -8.27
CA SER A 297 -15.23 5.33 -9.30
C SER A 297 -15.59 6.75 -9.74
N GLY A 298 -14.61 7.51 -10.22
CA GLY A 298 -14.83 8.88 -10.70
C GLY A 298 -15.83 8.98 -11.86
N ASP A 299 -15.97 7.94 -12.70
CA ASP A 299 -16.97 7.87 -13.77
C ASP A 299 -18.39 7.49 -13.28
N GLY A 300 -18.56 7.20 -12.00
CA GLY A 300 -19.83 6.82 -11.38
C GLY A 300 -20.34 5.41 -11.71
N ARG A 301 -19.56 4.58 -12.41
CA ARG A 301 -20.01 3.26 -12.90
C ARG A 301 -19.74 2.11 -11.93
N TRP A 302 -18.68 2.20 -11.12
CA TRP A 302 -18.14 1.09 -10.36
C TRP A 302 -18.16 1.40 -8.87
N ILE A 303 -18.77 0.53 -8.07
CA ILE A 303 -18.94 0.72 -6.63
C ILE A 303 -18.32 -0.47 -5.91
N THR A 304 -17.28 -0.23 -5.10
CA THR A 304 -16.72 -1.26 -4.21
C THR A 304 -17.27 -1.12 -2.81
N PHE A 305 -17.55 -2.23 -2.14
CA PHE A 305 -17.96 -2.26 -0.73
C PHE A 305 -17.47 -3.54 -0.06
N LEU A 306 -17.51 -3.57 1.27
CA LEU A 306 -17.20 -4.74 2.09
C LEU A 306 -18.49 -5.39 2.58
N SER A 307 -18.56 -6.72 2.65
CA SER A 307 -19.71 -7.39 3.25
C SER A 307 -19.41 -8.77 3.79
N ALA A 308 -20.06 -9.15 4.89
CA ALA A 308 -20.02 -10.50 5.46
C ALA A 308 -21.16 -11.42 4.94
N ALA A 309 -21.88 -11.00 3.89
CA ALA A 309 -23.14 -11.62 3.47
C ALA A 309 -22.92 -12.81 2.53
N THR A 310 -23.39 -13.98 2.96
CA THR A 310 -23.19 -15.26 2.25
C THR A 310 -24.04 -15.40 0.98
N ASN A 311 -25.03 -14.53 0.81
CA ASN A 311 -26.02 -14.60 -0.26
C ASN A 311 -25.78 -13.64 -1.44
N LEU A 312 -24.76 -12.76 -1.38
CA LEU A 312 -24.46 -11.80 -2.44
C LEU A 312 -23.97 -12.48 -3.73
N VAL A 313 -23.10 -13.48 -3.61
CA VAL A 313 -22.62 -14.31 -4.73
C VAL A 313 -22.78 -15.80 -4.42
N PRO A 314 -23.21 -16.68 -5.36
CA PRO A 314 -23.53 -18.10 -5.08
C PRO A 314 -22.37 -19.02 -4.66
N SER A 315 -21.20 -18.46 -4.35
CA SER A 315 -20.01 -19.19 -3.92
C SER A 315 -19.39 -18.56 -2.67
N ASP A 316 -20.13 -17.72 -1.95
CA ASP A 316 -19.64 -17.19 -0.69
C ASP A 316 -19.77 -18.22 0.45
N THR A 317 -18.64 -18.48 1.13
CA THR A 317 -18.45 -19.66 1.98
C THR A 317 -17.43 -19.48 3.11
N ASN A 318 -16.66 -18.39 3.14
CA ASN A 318 -15.56 -18.20 4.11
C ASN A 318 -16.04 -17.61 5.46
N GLY A 319 -17.14 -16.85 5.47
CA GLY A 319 -17.73 -16.28 6.68
C GLY A 319 -16.96 -15.11 7.29
N VAL A 320 -16.26 -14.34 6.46
CA VAL A 320 -15.53 -13.10 6.82
C VAL A 320 -16.07 -11.92 6.01
N ASP A 321 -15.67 -10.68 6.35
CA ASP A 321 -15.98 -9.54 5.48
C ASP A 321 -15.17 -9.65 4.18
N ASP A 322 -15.82 -9.70 3.03
CA ASP A 322 -15.20 -9.79 1.72
C ASP A 322 -15.35 -8.50 0.91
N ALA A 323 -14.41 -8.27 -0.01
CA ALA A 323 -14.42 -7.13 -0.93
C ALA A 323 -15.23 -7.44 -2.19
N PHE A 324 -16.22 -6.59 -2.50
CA PHE A 324 -17.09 -6.70 -3.67
C PHE A 324 -16.93 -5.51 -4.63
N LEU A 325 -17.28 -5.73 -5.89
CA LEU A 325 -17.43 -4.72 -6.94
C LEU A 325 -18.79 -4.87 -7.63
N HIS A 326 -19.56 -3.79 -7.64
CA HIS A 326 -20.86 -3.65 -8.30
C HIS A 326 -20.75 -2.70 -9.50
N GLU A 327 -21.26 -3.12 -10.66
CA GLU A 327 -21.39 -2.28 -11.86
C GLU A 327 -22.78 -1.64 -11.94
N LEU A 328 -22.88 -0.35 -11.62
CA LEU A 328 -24.14 0.40 -11.53
C LEU A 328 -24.94 0.41 -12.85
N ALA A 329 -24.26 0.27 -13.99
CA ALA A 329 -24.89 0.27 -15.32
C ALA A 329 -25.59 -1.05 -15.69
N THR A 330 -25.27 -2.16 -15.01
CA THR A 330 -25.76 -3.51 -15.36
C THR A 330 -26.35 -4.27 -14.16
N GLY A 331 -26.04 -3.86 -12.93
CA GLY A 331 -26.31 -4.62 -11.72
C GLY A 331 -25.39 -5.83 -11.52
N ALA A 332 -24.31 -5.97 -12.31
CA ALA A 332 -23.37 -7.06 -12.15
C ALA A 332 -22.57 -6.91 -10.85
N LEU A 333 -22.55 -7.96 -10.03
CA LEU A 333 -21.84 -8.02 -8.75
C LEU A 333 -20.80 -9.15 -8.78
N VAL A 334 -19.57 -8.84 -8.40
CA VAL A 334 -18.47 -9.82 -8.25
C VAL A 334 -17.73 -9.60 -6.94
N ARG A 335 -17.25 -10.69 -6.32
CA ARG A 335 -16.25 -10.63 -5.25
C ARG A 335 -14.86 -10.47 -5.86
N VAL A 336 -14.05 -9.58 -5.32
CA VAL A 336 -12.69 -9.26 -5.79
C VAL A 336 -11.59 -9.73 -4.83
N SER A 337 -11.93 -10.02 -3.57
CA SER A 337 -11.09 -10.68 -2.56
C SER A 337 -10.90 -12.18 -2.85
N VAL A 338 -10.35 -12.46 -4.04
CA VAL A 338 -10.04 -13.80 -4.54
C VAL A 338 -8.63 -13.85 -5.12
N GLY A 339 -7.97 -15.00 -5.02
CA GLY A 339 -6.64 -15.23 -5.60
C GLY A 339 -6.67 -15.30 -7.14
N SER A 340 -5.48 -15.36 -7.76
CA SER A 340 -5.35 -15.52 -9.22
C SER A 340 -5.94 -16.84 -9.76
N ASN A 341 -6.20 -17.81 -8.88
CA ASN A 341 -6.86 -19.09 -9.16
C ASN A 341 -8.39 -19.07 -8.93
N GLY A 342 -8.94 -18.00 -8.35
CA GLY A 342 -10.35 -17.89 -7.97
C GLY A 342 -10.70 -18.46 -6.59
N GLU A 343 -9.72 -18.90 -5.79
CA GLU A 343 -9.94 -19.21 -4.37
C GLU A 343 -10.18 -17.93 -3.56
N GLN A 344 -10.90 -18.04 -2.44
CA GLN A 344 -11.35 -16.90 -1.63
C GLN A 344 -10.28 -16.45 -0.64
N ALA A 345 -10.35 -15.19 -0.21
CA ALA A 345 -9.66 -14.75 1.01
C ALA A 345 -10.06 -15.66 2.19
N ASN A 346 -9.06 -16.08 2.98
CA ASN A 346 -9.23 -16.86 4.22
C ASN A 346 -9.35 -15.97 5.46
N ALA A 347 -9.28 -14.64 5.30
CA ALA A 347 -9.43 -13.64 6.34
C ALA A 347 -10.15 -12.40 5.78
N ALA A 348 -10.63 -11.53 6.67
CA ALA A 348 -11.45 -10.37 6.30
C ALA A 348 -10.67 -9.31 5.49
N SER A 349 -11.33 -8.75 4.47
CA SER A 349 -10.92 -7.51 3.80
C SER A 349 -11.38 -6.31 4.64
N LEU A 350 -10.51 -5.30 4.81
CA LEU A 350 -10.73 -4.22 5.78
C LEU A 350 -11.21 -2.91 5.11
N ARG A 351 -10.76 -2.62 3.88
CA ARG A 351 -11.04 -1.42 3.07
C ARG A 351 -10.87 -1.74 1.58
N CYS A 352 -11.38 -0.85 0.71
CA CYS A 352 -11.26 -0.97 -0.75
C CYS A 352 -10.98 0.39 -1.41
N ALA A 353 -10.39 0.35 -2.61
CA ALA A 353 -10.35 1.45 -3.59
C ALA A 353 -10.44 0.90 -5.02
N VAL A 354 -10.99 1.68 -5.96
CA VAL A 354 -11.27 1.25 -7.35
C VAL A 354 -10.77 2.30 -8.35
N SER A 355 -10.19 1.86 -9.47
CA SER A 355 -9.77 2.74 -10.56
C SER A 355 -10.95 3.40 -11.28
N ARG A 356 -10.74 4.55 -11.95
CA ARG A 356 -11.82 5.24 -12.69
C ARG A 356 -12.43 4.38 -13.80
N ASP A 357 -11.68 3.41 -14.35
CA ASP A 357 -12.17 2.46 -15.36
C ASP A 357 -12.75 1.15 -14.78
N GLY A 358 -12.69 0.94 -13.46
CA GLY A 358 -13.16 -0.27 -12.77
C GLY A 358 -12.30 -1.51 -12.98
N ARG A 359 -11.18 -1.42 -13.72
CA ARG A 359 -10.30 -2.57 -14.00
C ARG A 359 -9.54 -3.04 -12.76
N PHE A 360 -9.08 -2.10 -11.93
CA PHE A 360 -8.27 -2.39 -10.77
C PHE A 360 -9.07 -2.13 -9.49
N VAL A 361 -9.08 -3.11 -8.59
CA VAL A 361 -9.55 -2.92 -7.22
C VAL A 361 -8.42 -3.28 -6.27
N ALA A 362 -8.09 -2.35 -5.37
CA ALA A 362 -7.18 -2.58 -4.25
C ALA A 362 -7.97 -2.81 -2.98
N PHE A 363 -7.48 -3.68 -2.10
CA PHE A 363 -8.08 -4.00 -0.81
C PHE A 363 -7.01 -4.52 0.16
N ASP A 364 -7.17 -4.24 1.45
CA ASP A 364 -6.25 -4.63 2.53
C ASP A 364 -6.84 -5.76 3.41
N GLY A 365 -5.98 -6.64 3.95
CA GLY A 365 -6.38 -7.65 4.96
C GLY A 365 -5.38 -8.80 5.13
N PRO A 366 -5.50 -9.66 6.16
CA PRO A 366 -4.50 -10.67 6.47
C PRO A 366 -4.73 -12.04 5.80
N ALA A 367 -4.87 -12.04 4.48
CA ALA A 367 -5.46 -13.16 3.72
C ALA A 367 -4.43 -13.98 2.88
N SER A 368 -3.72 -14.88 3.55
CA SER A 368 -2.66 -15.77 3.00
C SER A 368 -3.09 -16.82 1.95
N THR A 369 -4.28 -16.70 1.36
CA THR A 369 -4.72 -17.48 0.19
C THR A 369 -4.65 -16.71 -1.13
N LEU A 370 -4.42 -15.39 -1.09
CA LEU A 370 -4.52 -14.53 -2.27
C LEU A 370 -3.26 -14.54 -3.15
N VAL A 371 -2.08 -14.65 -2.53
CA VAL A 371 -0.76 -14.64 -3.17
C VAL A 371 0.12 -15.73 -2.52
N GLN A 372 0.79 -16.56 -3.34
CA GLN A 372 1.39 -17.81 -2.86
C GLN A 372 2.58 -17.66 -1.89
N ASP A 373 3.33 -16.55 -1.96
CA ASP A 373 4.52 -16.32 -1.13
C ASP A 373 4.23 -15.49 0.15
N ASP A 374 3.04 -14.91 0.23
CA ASP A 374 2.47 -14.18 1.37
C ASP A 374 1.83 -15.18 2.36
N VAL A 375 2.40 -15.27 3.55
CA VAL A 375 2.11 -16.32 4.54
C VAL A 375 2.40 -15.91 6.00
N ASP A 376 2.65 -14.63 6.30
CA ASP A 376 2.98 -14.20 7.67
C ASP A 376 1.73 -13.94 8.54
N GLY A 377 0.60 -13.58 7.91
CA GLY A 377 -0.68 -13.31 8.58
C GLY A 377 -0.82 -11.89 9.12
N ALA A 378 0.03 -10.96 8.70
CA ALA A 378 -0.17 -9.52 8.87
C ALA A 378 -1.14 -8.97 7.79
N SER A 379 -1.59 -7.72 7.91
CA SER A 379 -2.56 -7.13 6.97
C SER A 379 -1.85 -6.57 5.75
N ASP A 380 -2.24 -6.98 4.55
CA ASP A 380 -1.50 -6.69 3.33
C ASP A 380 -2.37 -6.13 2.21
N VAL A 381 -1.78 -5.28 1.35
CA VAL A 381 -2.47 -4.55 0.28
C VAL A 381 -2.39 -5.36 -1.02
N PHE A 382 -3.51 -5.94 -1.41
CA PHE A 382 -3.66 -6.66 -2.68
C PHE A 382 -4.24 -5.75 -3.76
N VAL A 383 -3.88 -6.02 -5.01
CA VAL A 383 -4.54 -5.47 -6.20
C VAL A 383 -5.06 -6.59 -7.08
N ARG A 384 -6.37 -6.56 -7.36
CA ARG A 384 -7.05 -7.35 -8.38
C ARG A 384 -7.06 -6.60 -9.70
N ASP A 385 -6.52 -7.19 -10.76
CA ASP A 385 -6.75 -6.77 -12.15
C ASP A 385 -7.86 -7.66 -12.74
N LEU A 386 -9.01 -7.07 -13.05
CA LEU A 386 -10.19 -7.77 -13.56
C LEU A 386 -10.09 -8.08 -15.06
N ALA A 387 -9.22 -7.38 -15.82
CA ALA A 387 -9.01 -7.68 -17.24
C ALA A 387 -8.16 -8.94 -17.44
N THR A 388 -7.25 -9.24 -16.51
CA THR A 388 -6.41 -10.46 -16.50
C THR A 388 -6.90 -11.52 -15.52
N SER A 389 -7.80 -11.17 -14.59
CA SER A 389 -8.21 -12.00 -13.44
C SER A 389 -7.04 -12.42 -12.53
N THR A 390 -6.05 -11.57 -12.37
CA THR A 390 -4.88 -11.78 -11.49
C THR A 390 -4.97 -10.93 -10.24
N THR A 391 -4.56 -11.50 -9.11
CA THR A 391 -4.34 -10.81 -7.83
C THR A 391 -2.85 -10.80 -7.51
N SER A 392 -2.33 -9.64 -7.11
CA SER A 392 -0.92 -9.42 -6.79
C SER A 392 -0.78 -8.55 -5.55
N LEU A 393 0.22 -8.85 -4.73
CA LEU A 393 0.60 -8.03 -3.58
C LEU A 393 1.22 -6.70 -4.05
N ALA A 394 0.87 -5.60 -3.40
CA ALA A 394 1.36 -4.25 -3.67
C ALA A 394 2.10 -3.63 -2.47
N SER A 395 1.78 -4.04 -1.25
CA SER A 395 2.66 -3.83 -0.10
C SER A 395 3.78 -4.86 -0.16
N VAL A 396 4.91 -4.51 -0.79
CA VAL A 396 6.11 -5.36 -0.88
C VAL A 396 7.31 -4.63 -0.30
N GLY A 397 8.03 -5.29 0.60
CA GLY A 397 9.13 -4.68 1.34
C GLY A 397 10.39 -4.52 0.50
N TRP A 398 11.44 -3.93 1.08
CA TRP A 398 12.64 -3.66 0.29
C TRP A 398 13.26 -4.94 -0.28
N GLY A 399 13.52 -4.92 -1.59
CA GLY A 399 13.94 -6.10 -2.33
C GLY A 399 12.79 -7.04 -2.75
N GLY A 400 11.52 -6.66 -2.57
CA GLY A 400 10.38 -7.47 -2.98
C GLY A 400 10.18 -8.73 -2.14
N ASP A 401 10.48 -8.65 -0.83
CA ASP A 401 10.06 -9.66 0.15
C ASP A 401 8.63 -9.32 0.61
N PRO A 402 7.66 -10.24 0.49
CA PRO A 402 6.29 -10.00 0.97
C PRO A 402 6.26 -9.85 2.50
N SER A 403 7.11 -10.56 3.24
CA SER A 403 7.10 -10.61 4.71
C SER A 403 7.82 -9.45 5.40
N LEU A 404 7.97 -8.31 4.71
CA LEU A 404 8.62 -7.08 5.18
C LEU A 404 7.82 -5.81 4.85
N ALA A 405 6.57 -5.92 4.38
CA ALA A 405 5.72 -4.75 4.18
C ALA A 405 4.23 -5.10 4.25
N SER A 406 3.71 -5.28 5.45
CA SER A 406 2.26 -5.29 5.68
C SER A 406 1.73 -3.86 5.60
N GLY A 407 0.57 -3.67 4.96
CA GLY A 407 -0.03 -2.36 4.72
C GLY A 407 -1.55 -2.28 4.81
N GLU A 408 -2.03 -1.06 5.04
CA GLU A 408 -3.44 -0.69 5.17
C GLU A 408 -3.77 0.57 4.36
N ASN A 409 -5.06 0.90 4.26
CA ASN A 409 -5.59 2.11 3.60
C ASN A 409 -5.18 2.28 2.12
N PRO A 410 -5.49 1.33 1.22
CA PRO A 410 -5.25 1.50 -0.21
C PRO A 410 -6.07 2.65 -0.83
N GLU A 411 -5.42 3.54 -1.57
CA GLU A 411 -6.03 4.63 -2.35
C GLU A 411 -5.34 4.75 -3.72
N PHE A 412 -6.10 4.74 -4.82
CA PHE A 412 -5.57 4.84 -6.18
C PHE A 412 -5.60 6.28 -6.73
N SER A 413 -4.65 6.61 -7.61
CA SER A 413 -4.86 7.65 -8.64
C SER A 413 -6.02 7.26 -9.57
N GLY A 414 -6.66 8.20 -10.26
CA GLY A 414 -7.80 7.90 -11.14
C GLY A 414 -7.51 6.89 -12.26
N ASP A 415 -6.28 6.85 -12.78
CA ASP A 415 -5.81 5.83 -13.74
C ASP A 415 -5.27 4.55 -13.08
N ALA A 416 -5.22 4.52 -11.75
CA ALA A 416 -4.57 3.54 -10.90
C ALA A 416 -3.10 3.25 -11.25
N ARG A 417 -2.38 4.22 -11.84
CA ARG A 417 -0.92 4.14 -11.93
C ARG A 417 -0.29 4.23 -10.54
N PHE A 418 -0.76 5.13 -9.69
CA PHE A 418 -0.25 5.28 -8.32
C PHE A 418 -1.21 4.62 -7.34
N LEU A 419 -0.64 3.95 -6.34
CA LEU A 419 -1.35 3.37 -5.21
C LEU A 419 -0.68 3.87 -3.93
N ALA A 420 -1.40 4.67 -3.16
CA ALA A 420 -1.03 5.06 -1.81
C ALA A 420 -1.48 4.00 -0.79
N PHE A 421 -0.67 3.79 0.25
CA PHE A 421 -0.99 2.96 1.41
C PHE A 421 -0.11 3.37 2.61
N GLN A 422 -0.44 2.90 3.81
CA GLN A 422 0.38 3.06 5.02
C GLN A 422 0.87 1.70 5.54
N SER A 423 1.97 1.64 6.29
CA SER A 423 2.39 0.37 6.94
C SER A 423 1.42 -0.05 8.07
N ALA A 424 1.58 -1.27 8.58
CA ALA A 424 1.00 -1.66 9.86
C ALA A 424 1.87 -1.16 11.03
N PRO A 425 1.30 -0.91 12.24
CA PRO A 425 2.04 -0.30 13.35
C PRO A 425 3.26 -1.09 13.84
N GLY A 426 4.40 -0.42 13.90
CA GLY A 426 5.66 -1.00 14.38
C GLY A 426 6.35 -1.92 13.38
N LEU A 427 6.14 -1.72 12.08
CA LEU A 427 6.89 -2.37 11.00
C LEU A 427 7.92 -1.41 10.41
N ASP A 428 9.14 -1.94 10.26
CA ASP A 428 10.28 -1.30 9.60
C ASP A 428 10.64 -2.10 8.32
N GLY A 429 11.23 -1.44 7.32
CA GLY A 429 11.86 -2.08 6.15
C GLY A 429 11.04 -2.18 4.86
N VAL A 430 9.93 -1.45 4.75
CA VAL A 430 9.16 -1.31 3.50
C VAL A 430 10.02 -0.71 2.39
N VAL A 431 10.88 0.27 2.74
CA VAL A 431 11.91 0.86 1.87
C VAL A 431 13.29 0.87 2.55
N LEU A 432 14.36 1.25 1.84
CA LEU A 432 15.67 1.41 2.48
C LEU A 432 15.68 2.59 3.46
N GLY A 433 16.19 2.34 4.67
CA GLY A 433 16.32 3.34 5.74
C GLY A 433 15.07 3.48 6.59
N ASP A 434 13.98 2.80 6.26
CA ASP A 434 12.81 2.59 7.11
C ASP A 434 13.22 1.81 8.37
N ASP A 435 13.44 2.53 9.48
CA ASP A 435 13.91 2.02 10.78
C ASP A 435 13.40 2.83 12.01
N ASN A 436 12.26 3.54 11.86
CA ASN A 436 11.74 4.48 12.87
C ASN A 436 10.73 3.86 13.87
N GLY A 437 10.17 2.67 13.59
CA GLY A 437 9.16 1.99 14.38
C GLY A 437 7.75 2.61 14.39
N PHE A 438 7.44 3.54 13.49
CA PHE A 438 6.13 4.19 13.37
C PHE A 438 5.31 3.61 12.21
N VAL A 439 4.03 3.99 12.11
CA VAL A 439 3.29 3.85 10.85
C VAL A 439 3.81 4.92 9.88
N ASP A 440 4.25 4.47 8.71
CA ASP A 440 4.77 5.28 7.63
C ASP A 440 3.79 5.31 6.44
N ALA A 441 3.95 6.25 5.52
CA ALA A 441 3.05 6.45 4.38
C ALA A 441 3.79 6.39 3.02
N PHE A 442 3.27 5.55 2.12
CA PHE A 442 3.96 5.11 0.90
C PHE A 442 3.13 5.32 -0.37
N VAL A 443 3.83 5.41 -1.51
CA VAL A 443 3.26 5.33 -2.86
C VAL A 443 4.00 4.29 -3.68
N VAL A 444 3.27 3.39 -4.34
CA VAL A 444 3.78 2.54 -5.43
C VAL A 444 3.40 3.15 -6.78
N ASP A 445 4.38 3.36 -7.66
CA ASP A 445 4.12 3.56 -9.09
C ASP A 445 4.01 2.21 -9.81
N ARG A 446 2.78 1.80 -10.12
CA ARG A 446 2.41 0.55 -10.79
C ARG A 446 2.79 0.53 -12.27
N ALA A 447 3.07 1.68 -12.90
CA ALA A 447 3.69 1.71 -14.23
C ALA A 447 5.21 1.45 -14.18
N LEU A 448 5.81 1.58 -12.99
CA LEU A 448 7.20 1.21 -12.71
C LEU A 448 7.33 -0.17 -12.01
N ALA A 449 6.26 -0.97 -11.96
CA ALA A 449 6.28 -2.33 -11.42
C ALA A 449 6.96 -3.32 -12.39
N PHE A 450 8.28 -3.25 -12.51
CA PHE A 450 9.06 -4.16 -13.35
C PHE A 450 9.24 -5.52 -12.70
N ALA A 451 9.16 -6.59 -13.51
CA ALA A 451 9.48 -7.93 -13.07
C ALA A 451 10.93 -8.01 -12.57
N ALA A 452 11.11 -8.47 -11.33
CA ALA A 452 12.40 -8.48 -10.66
C ALA A 452 13.46 -9.33 -11.38
N PRO A 453 14.75 -9.11 -11.07
CA PRO A 453 15.84 -9.93 -11.58
C PRO A 453 15.68 -11.42 -11.24
N THR A 454 15.22 -12.20 -12.22
CA THR A 454 14.88 -13.62 -12.05
C THR A 454 16.06 -14.51 -12.42
N ARG A 455 16.41 -15.45 -11.52
CA ARG A 455 17.43 -16.47 -11.82
C ARG A 455 16.88 -17.59 -12.69
N TYR A 456 17.69 -18.03 -13.65
CA TYR A 456 17.38 -19.12 -14.56
C TYR A 456 18.64 -19.90 -14.95
N CYS A 457 18.47 -20.99 -15.70
CA CYS A 457 19.55 -21.89 -16.13
C CYS A 457 20.22 -22.65 -14.96
N THR A 458 21.22 -23.49 -15.27
CA THR A 458 21.87 -24.37 -14.29
C THR A 458 23.34 -24.02 -14.15
N ALA A 459 23.75 -23.67 -12.92
CA ALA A 459 25.14 -23.44 -12.56
C ALA A 459 26.03 -24.69 -12.77
N LYS A 460 27.29 -24.48 -13.15
CA LYS A 460 28.27 -25.57 -13.28
C LYS A 460 29.04 -25.75 -11.96
N ALA A 461 29.00 -26.97 -11.40
CA ALA A 461 29.85 -27.33 -10.27
C ALA A 461 31.36 -27.14 -10.60
N ASN A 462 32.09 -26.56 -9.66
CA ASN A 462 33.53 -26.32 -9.77
C ASN A 462 34.35 -27.55 -9.32
N SER A 463 35.68 -27.51 -9.49
CA SER A 463 36.56 -28.65 -9.18
C SER A 463 36.63 -29.05 -7.70
N LEU A 464 36.07 -28.25 -6.79
CA LEU A 464 35.92 -28.57 -5.36
C LEU A 464 34.49 -29.03 -5.00
N GLY A 465 33.61 -29.21 -6.00
CA GLY A 465 32.24 -29.67 -5.82
C GLY A 465 31.22 -28.59 -5.43
N CYS A 466 31.66 -27.34 -5.25
CA CYS A 466 30.76 -26.23 -4.95
C CYS A 466 30.04 -25.76 -6.23
N VAL A 467 28.83 -25.23 -6.07
CA VAL A 467 27.98 -24.77 -7.18
C VAL A 467 27.84 -23.25 -7.11
N PRO A 468 28.59 -22.49 -7.94
CA PRO A 468 28.52 -21.03 -7.96
C PRO A 468 27.10 -20.52 -8.19
N ARG A 469 26.72 -19.44 -7.50
CA ARG A 469 25.42 -18.78 -7.67
C ARG A 469 25.58 -17.33 -8.06
N ILE A 470 24.76 -16.88 -9.01
CA ILE A 470 24.52 -15.47 -9.28
C ILE A 470 23.49 -14.92 -8.27
N ALA A 471 23.56 -13.62 -8.00
CA ALA A 471 22.59 -12.85 -7.21
C ALA A 471 22.65 -11.37 -7.62
N HIS A 472 21.85 -10.53 -6.99
CA HIS A 472 21.91 -9.07 -7.14
C HIS A 472 21.58 -8.36 -5.82
N SER A 473 21.79 -7.05 -5.80
CA SER A 473 21.23 -6.11 -4.81
C SER A 473 20.85 -4.80 -5.53
N GLY A 474 19.91 -4.05 -4.95
CA GLY A 474 19.32 -2.88 -5.60
C GLY A 474 18.44 -3.23 -6.81
N ALA A 475 17.87 -2.20 -7.44
CA ALA A 475 16.99 -2.32 -8.60
C ALA A 475 17.67 -1.81 -9.90
N PRO A 476 17.46 -2.47 -11.05
CA PRO A 476 17.98 -2.01 -12.35
C PRO A 476 17.19 -0.80 -12.86
N LEU A 477 17.56 0.41 -12.45
CA LEU A 477 16.93 1.67 -12.85
C LEU A 477 17.79 2.44 -13.86
N LEU A 478 17.20 3.36 -14.62
CA LEU A 478 17.91 4.35 -15.44
C LEU A 478 17.87 5.77 -14.84
N GLY A 479 16.99 6.01 -13.87
CA GLY A 479 17.00 7.15 -12.96
C GLY A 479 17.08 6.75 -11.48
N GLY A 480 17.06 7.73 -10.58
CA GLY A 480 17.10 7.48 -9.13
C GLY A 480 18.47 7.05 -8.60
N ALA A 481 18.48 6.17 -7.59
CA ALA A 481 19.70 5.73 -6.92
C ALA A 481 20.48 4.68 -7.75
N ASP A 482 21.79 4.88 -7.88
CA ASP A 482 22.68 4.08 -8.74
C ASP A 482 23.21 2.83 -7.98
N GLU A 483 22.32 1.94 -7.54
CA GLU A 483 22.65 0.88 -6.57
C GLU A 483 22.55 -0.57 -7.10
N PHE A 484 22.41 -0.77 -8.42
CA PHE A 484 22.29 -2.11 -8.97
C PHE A 484 23.64 -2.85 -9.06
N PHE A 485 23.83 -3.84 -8.19
CA PHE A 485 24.99 -4.74 -8.25
C PHE A 485 24.56 -6.14 -8.68
N VAL A 486 25.27 -6.74 -9.63
CA VAL A 486 25.15 -8.16 -9.98
C VAL A 486 26.34 -8.90 -9.38
N THR A 487 26.09 -9.91 -8.55
CA THR A 487 27.11 -10.59 -7.76
C THR A 487 27.16 -12.09 -8.05
N ALA A 488 28.28 -12.73 -7.70
CA ALA A 488 28.39 -14.18 -7.69
C ALA A 488 29.11 -14.67 -6.44
N THR A 489 28.65 -15.77 -5.86
CA THR A 489 29.21 -16.41 -4.66
C THR A 489 29.41 -17.91 -4.87
N GLY A 490 30.19 -18.57 -4.00
CA GLY A 490 30.51 -20.00 -4.16
C GLY A 490 31.48 -20.30 -5.30
N VAL A 491 32.13 -19.28 -5.86
CA VAL A 491 33.20 -19.43 -6.85
C VAL A 491 34.52 -19.77 -6.15
N LEU A 492 35.45 -20.37 -6.91
CA LEU A 492 36.78 -20.67 -6.39
C LEU A 492 37.52 -19.38 -5.99
N SER A 493 38.14 -19.36 -4.80
CA SER A 493 38.92 -18.23 -4.30
C SER A 493 40.16 -17.95 -5.16
N ASN A 494 40.56 -16.68 -5.23
CA ASN A 494 41.72 -16.20 -5.97
C ASN A 494 41.78 -16.67 -7.43
N LYS A 495 40.71 -16.46 -8.19
CA LYS A 495 40.59 -16.76 -9.62
C LYS A 495 40.18 -15.54 -10.42
N SER A 496 40.60 -15.50 -11.69
CA SER A 496 40.12 -14.51 -12.66
C SER A 496 38.73 -14.91 -13.17
N GLY A 497 37.84 -13.93 -13.28
CA GLY A 497 36.53 -14.09 -13.89
C GLY A 497 36.00 -12.77 -14.46
N LEU A 498 34.84 -12.80 -15.08
CA LEU A 498 34.14 -11.63 -15.61
C LEU A 498 32.63 -11.86 -15.64
N PHE A 499 31.86 -10.78 -15.53
CA PHE A 499 30.43 -10.77 -15.87
C PHE A 499 30.28 -10.55 -17.39
N PHE A 500 29.30 -11.20 -17.99
CA PHE A 500 28.92 -10.98 -19.39
C PHE A 500 27.41 -11.03 -19.55
N PHE A 501 26.87 -10.27 -20.49
CA PHE A 501 25.43 -10.15 -20.71
C PHE A 501 25.05 -9.91 -22.17
N GLY A 502 23.78 -10.10 -22.48
CA GLY A 502 23.19 -9.92 -23.81
C GLY A 502 21.66 -9.81 -23.74
N ALA A 503 21.02 -9.55 -24.88
CA ALA A 503 19.58 -9.29 -24.95
C ALA A 503 18.69 -10.55 -24.89
N SER A 504 19.26 -11.76 -24.90
CA SER A 504 18.47 -13.01 -24.95
C SER A 504 19.12 -14.14 -24.15
N SER A 505 18.28 -14.99 -23.56
CA SER A 505 18.70 -16.23 -22.93
C SER A 505 19.14 -17.28 -23.97
N ALA A 506 19.89 -18.27 -23.51
CA ALA A 506 20.31 -19.43 -24.27
C ALA A 506 20.39 -20.67 -23.36
N SER A 507 20.61 -21.84 -23.95
CA SER A 507 20.99 -23.05 -23.22
C SER A 507 21.97 -23.86 -24.09
N LEU A 508 23.21 -23.37 -24.16
CA LEU A 508 24.24 -23.89 -25.07
C LEU A 508 25.34 -24.62 -24.29
N PRO A 509 25.75 -25.85 -24.67
CA PRO A 509 26.86 -26.54 -24.03
C PRO A 509 28.17 -25.75 -24.15
N PHE A 510 28.79 -25.40 -23.02
CA PHE A 510 30.01 -24.62 -22.97
C PHE A 510 30.88 -25.00 -21.76
N GLY A 511 32.16 -25.34 -21.99
CA GLY A 511 33.13 -25.54 -20.91
C GLY A 511 32.78 -26.64 -19.88
N GLY A 512 31.97 -27.62 -20.25
CA GLY A 512 31.46 -28.64 -19.32
C GLY A 512 30.29 -28.17 -18.43
N GLY A 513 29.62 -27.07 -18.81
CA GLY A 513 28.36 -26.59 -18.24
C GLY A 513 27.50 -25.93 -19.32
N THR A 514 26.64 -24.98 -18.93
CA THR A 514 25.73 -24.29 -19.86
C THR A 514 26.07 -22.81 -19.95
N LEU A 515 26.29 -22.32 -21.18
CA LEU A 515 26.26 -20.91 -21.54
C LEU A 515 24.78 -20.50 -21.68
N CYS A 516 24.34 -19.62 -20.78
CA CYS A 516 22.94 -19.31 -20.56
C CYS A 516 22.48 -18.00 -21.23
N VAL A 517 23.40 -17.30 -21.91
CA VAL A 517 23.17 -16.02 -22.59
C VAL A 517 23.54 -16.15 -24.06
N GLN A 518 22.68 -15.67 -24.96
CA GLN A 518 22.90 -15.76 -26.40
C GLN A 518 23.83 -14.63 -26.89
N PRO A 519 24.81 -14.92 -27.77
CA PRO A 519 25.55 -13.89 -28.49
C PRO A 519 24.63 -13.00 -29.36
N PRO A 520 24.98 -11.71 -29.58
CA PRO A 520 26.19 -11.02 -29.15
C PRO A 520 26.26 -10.76 -27.64
N LEU A 521 27.47 -10.85 -27.08
CA LEU A 521 27.73 -10.69 -25.64
C LEU A 521 28.58 -9.44 -25.38
N VAL A 522 28.11 -8.56 -24.50
CA VAL A 522 28.95 -7.57 -23.81
C VAL A 522 29.72 -8.29 -22.70
N ARG A 523 30.98 -7.91 -22.49
CA ARG A 523 31.85 -8.48 -21.44
C ARG A 523 32.42 -7.36 -20.61
N THR A 524 32.34 -7.51 -19.28
CA THR A 524 32.98 -6.61 -18.33
C THR A 524 34.49 -6.83 -18.26
N ASN A 525 35.20 -5.92 -17.57
CA ASN A 525 36.60 -6.11 -17.22
C ASN A 525 36.80 -7.37 -16.36
N VAL A 526 38.01 -7.95 -16.42
CA VAL A 526 38.36 -9.14 -15.64
C VAL A 526 38.55 -8.75 -14.16
N ALA A 527 37.78 -9.38 -13.29
CA ALA A 527 37.88 -9.28 -11.83
C ALA A 527 38.62 -10.48 -11.24
N ASN A 528 39.03 -10.35 -9.97
CA ASN A 528 39.53 -11.45 -9.13
C ASN A 528 38.46 -11.81 -8.09
N SER A 529 38.24 -13.10 -7.84
CA SER A 529 37.24 -13.59 -6.86
C SER A 529 37.60 -13.38 -5.39
N LEU A 530 38.81 -12.94 -5.07
CA LEU A 530 39.28 -12.75 -3.68
C LEU A 530 39.03 -14.00 -2.82
N GLY A 531 38.55 -13.84 -1.58
CA GLY A 531 38.29 -14.93 -0.65
C GLY A 531 39.54 -15.41 0.11
N GLY A 532 39.44 -16.62 0.68
CA GLY A 532 40.47 -17.25 1.50
C GLY A 532 41.80 -17.42 0.77
N VAL A 533 42.91 -17.30 1.53
CA VAL A 533 44.29 -17.43 1.01
C VAL A 533 44.63 -18.85 0.52
N THR A 534 43.87 -19.85 0.95
CA THR A 534 43.85 -21.21 0.38
C THR A 534 42.80 -21.32 -0.72
N LEU A 535 43.02 -22.21 -1.70
CA LEU A 535 42.01 -22.47 -2.72
C LEU A 535 40.79 -23.17 -2.11
N ASP A 536 39.69 -22.44 -2.01
CA ASP A 536 38.41 -22.87 -1.45
C ASP A 536 37.24 -22.23 -2.23
N CYS A 537 36.01 -22.30 -1.72
CA CYS A 537 34.80 -21.77 -2.36
C CYS A 537 34.29 -20.46 -1.75
N SER A 538 35.12 -19.74 -0.98
CA SER A 538 34.77 -18.45 -0.37
C SER A 538 34.92 -17.25 -1.32
N GLY A 539 35.30 -17.50 -2.58
CA GLY A 539 35.43 -16.45 -3.57
C GLY A 539 34.07 -15.86 -3.95
N SER A 540 34.08 -14.58 -4.32
CA SER A 540 32.93 -13.85 -4.85
C SER A 540 33.33 -12.84 -5.92
N TYR A 541 32.41 -12.54 -6.83
CA TYR A 541 32.53 -11.40 -7.74
C TYR A 541 31.39 -10.41 -7.49
N SER A 542 31.63 -9.13 -7.75
CA SER A 542 30.61 -8.10 -7.81
C SER A 542 30.84 -7.21 -9.04
N PHE A 543 29.75 -6.84 -9.71
CA PHE A 543 29.75 -5.89 -10.81
C PHE A 543 28.67 -4.83 -10.56
N HIS A 544 29.09 -3.58 -10.41
CA HIS A 544 28.20 -2.42 -10.31
C HIS A 544 27.71 -2.05 -11.72
N PHE A 545 26.43 -2.30 -12.01
CA PHE A 545 25.84 -2.07 -13.32
C PHE A 545 25.18 -0.68 -13.33
N THR A 546 26.00 0.35 -13.36
CA THR A 546 25.55 1.74 -13.19
C THR A 546 24.62 2.22 -14.31
N GLN A 547 23.79 3.22 -14.03
CA GLN A 547 22.98 3.96 -15.00
C GLN A 547 23.84 4.44 -16.19
N MET A 548 25.00 5.04 -15.91
CA MET A 548 25.96 5.46 -16.94
C MET A 548 26.49 4.30 -17.77
N TYR A 549 26.77 3.15 -17.16
CA TYR A 549 27.22 1.95 -17.87
C TYR A 549 26.10 1.37 -18.74
N ALA A 550 24.85 1.38 -18.28
CA ALA A 550 23.68 0.94 -19.03
C ALA A 550 23.46 1.82 -20.28
N VAL A 551 23.39 3.14 -20.11
CA VAL A 551 23.22 4.09 -21.22
C VAL A 551 24.39 3.99 -22.21
N ALA A 552 25.63 3.86 -21.74
CA ALA A 552 26.82 3.68 -22.61
C ALA A 552 26.80 2.38 -23.43
N HIS A 553 26.00 1.38 -23.05
CA HIS A 553 25.79 0.13 -23.79
C HIS A 553 24.44 0.09 -24.55
N GLY A 554 23.76 1.23 -24.69
CA GLY A 554 22.53 1.35 -25.46
C GLY A 554 21.30 0.74 -24.79
N VAL A 555 21.34 0.56 -23.47
CA VAL A 555 20.22 0.04 -22.68
C VAL A 555 19.20 1.17 -22.45
N ALA A 556 17.94 0.91 -22.78
CA ALA A 556 16.82 1.85 -22.60
C ALA A 556 15.76 1.27 -21.63
N ALA A 557 14.85 2.10 -21.14
CA ALA A 557 13.76 1.64 -20.27
C ALA A 557 12.94 0.53 -20.95
N GLY A 558 12.57 -0.50 -20.18
CA GLY A 558 11.94 -1.73 -20.69
C GLY A 558 12.90 -2.75 -21.32
N THR A 559 14.21 -2.47 -21.40
CA THR A 559 15.19 -3.42 -21.97
C THR A 559 15.45 -4.58 -21.01
N THR A 560 15.00 -5.78 -21.35
CA THR A 560 15.41 -7.02 -20.67
C THR A 560 16.81 -7.45 -21.11
N LEU A 561 17.71 -7.60 -20.15
CA LEU A 561 19.03 -8.21 -20.30
C LEU A 561 19.13 -9.55 -19.58
N HIS A 562 20.10 -10.35 -20.02
CA HIS A 562 20.39 -11.69 -19.54
C HIS A 562 21.90 -11.77 -19.26
N GLY A 563 22.29 -12.08 -18.02
CA GLY A 563 23.68 -12.03 -17.57
C GLY A 563 24.14 -13.27 -16.82
N GLN A 564 25.44 -13.59 -16.91
CA GLN A 564 26.07 -14.75 -16.28
C GLN A 564 27.53 -14.43 -15.92
N PHE A 565 28.09 -15.07 -14.89
CA PHE A 565 29.52 -14.98 -14.58
C PHE A 565 30.29 -16.16 -15.16
N TRP A 566 31.47 -15.86 -15.71
CA TRP A 566 32.49 -16.83 -16.11
C TRP A 566 33.71 -16.70 -15.20
N SER A 567 34.33 -17.83 -14.85
CA SER A 567 35.61 -17.83 -14.12
C SER A 567 36.57 -18.90 -14.62
N ARG A 568 37.86 -18.77 -14.29
CA ARG A 568 38.85 -19.84 -14.47
C ARG A 568 38.68 -20.92 -13.40
N ASP A 569 38.67 -22.17 -13.82
CA ASP A 569 38.74 -23.35 -12.94
C ASP A 569 39.89 -24.26 -13.39
N PRO A 570 41.10 -24.15 -12.81
CA PRO A 570 42.25 -24.95 -13.20
C PRO A 570 42.22 -26.40 -12.68
N GLY A 571 41.21 -26.80 -11.91
CA GLY A 571 41.08 -28.18 -11.42
C GLY A 571 40.48 -29.15 -12.45
N PHE A 572 39.88 -28.62 -13.53
CA PHE A 572 39.47 -29.41 -14.70
C PHE A 572 40.44 -29.22 -15.87
N SER A 573 40.53 -30.24 -16.73
CA SER A 573 41.28 -30.16 -18.00
C SER A 573 40.56 -29.27 -19.03
N PRO A 574 41.28 -28.53 -19.89
CA PRO A 574 40.68 -27.86 -21.04
C PRO A 574 39.92 -28.85 -21.95
N PRO A 575 38.78 -28.45 -22.56
CA PRO A 575 38.15 -27.13 -22.54
C PRO A 575 37.25 -26.88 -21.32
N GLN A 576 37.22 -27.79 -20.34
CA GLN A 576 36.33 -27.74 -19.18
C GLN A 576 36.90 -26.91 -18.00
N ASN A 577 38.03 -26.24 -18.19
CA ASN A 577 38.80 -25.52 -17.16
C ASN A 577 38.20 -24.14 -16.79
N VAL A 578 36.88 -24.09 -16.65
CA VAL A 578 36.07 -22.89 -16.42
C VAL A 578 34.94 -23.14 -15.43
N GLY A 579 34.61 -22.12 -14.63
CA GLY A 579 33.40 -22.06 -13.82
C GLY A 579 32.32 -21.21 -14.50
N LEU A 580 31.06 -21.54 -14.24
CA LEU A 580 29.87 -20.84 -14.73
C LEU A 580 28.83 -20.79 -13.61
N THR A 581 28.30 -19.62 -13.31
CA THR A 581 27.09 -19.50 -12.46
C THR A 581 25.84 -19.96 -13.22
N ASP A 582 24.72 -20.03 -12.53
CA ASP A 582 23.40 -19.78 -13.12
C ASP A 582 23.33 -18.33 -13.65
N ALA A 583 22.23 -17.98 -14.32
CA ALA A 583 22.08 -16.71 -15.01
C ALA A 583 20.94 -15.86 -14.44
N LEU A 584 21.04 -14.55 -14.62
CA LEU A 584 20.09 -13.55 -14.13
C LEU A 584 19.44 -12.84 -15.32
N ARG A 585 18.11 -12.85 -15.39
CA ARG A 585 17.31 -12.05 -16.33
C ARG A 585 16.78 -10.84 -15.59
N PHE A 586 17.04 -9.63 -16.08
CA PHE A 586 16.63 -8.37 -15.43
C PHE A 586 16.18 -7.36 -16.48
N THR A 587 15.24 -6.47 -16.13
CA THR A 587 14.71 -5.45 -17.05
C THR A 587 14.98 -4.09 -16.47
N PHE A 588 15.58 -3.19 -17.25
CA PHE A 588 15.82 -1.82 -16.79
C PHE A 588 14.53 -0.99 -16.75
N ALA A 589 14.26 -0.38 -15.60
CA ALA A 589 13.25 0.65 -15.44
C ALA A 589 13.71 1.99 -16.08
N PRO A 590 12.81 2.98 -16.19
CA PRO A 590 13.15 4.40 -16.34
C PRO A 590 14.15 4.97 -15.33
#